data_AF-A0A7Y7YPI6-F1
#
_entry.id   AF-A0A7Y7YPI6-F1
#
_cell.length_a   1.000
_cell.length_b   1.000
_cell.length_c   1.000
_cell.angle_alpha   90.00
_cell.angle_beta   90.00
_cell.angle_gamma   90.00
#
_symmetry.space_group_name_H-M   'P 1'
#
loop_
_entity.id
_entity.type
_entity.pdbx_description
1 polymer ?
#
loop_
_entity_poly.entity_id
_entity_poly.type
_entity_poly.pdbx_seq_one_letter_code
_entity_poly.pdbx_strand_id
1 'polypeptide(L)'
;MDEQKLFDELNENGHRFVWYLCEPGLVHPDGISPDTQFIVDLNGKELARRLNIHEQPEDGWRIDAWHARDFGGLPEGALKVDLHLLLTRLLIGETGSMFSRPLFLSEEE
;
A
#
# COMPACT_ATOMS: atom_id res chain seq x y z
N MET A 1 -9.51 6.03 -3.95
CA MET A 1 -8.78 6.43 -5.17
C MET A 1 -8.18 5.20 -5.82
N ASP A 2 -7.85 5.24 -7.11
CA ASP A 2 -7.08 4.17 -7.73
C ASP A 2 -5.60 4.21 -7.32
N GLU A 3 -4.86 3.16 -7.67
CA GLU A 3 -3.43 2.99 -7.35
C GLU A 3 -2.56 4.08 -7.99
N GLN A 4 -2.81 4.43 -9.25
CA GLN A 4 -1.99 5.41 -9.95
C GLN A 4 -2.08 6.78 -9.27
N LYS A 5 -3.30 7.23 -8.98
CA LYS A 5 -3.54 8.48 -8.28
C LYS A 5 -2.90 8.50 -6.90
N LEU A 6 -2.91 7.38 -6.16
CA LEU A 6 -2.21 7.28 -4.88
C LEU A 6 -0.70 7.51 -5.05
N PHE A 7 -0.07 6.84 -6.00
CA PHE A 7 1.38 6.93 -6.17
C PHE A 7 1.83 8.30 -6.68
N ASP A 8 1.03 8.93 -7.54
CA ASP A 8 1.24 10.32 -7.95
C ASP A 8 1.19 11.25 -6.73
N GLU A 9 0.15 11.16 -5.90
CA GLU A 9 0.01 11.99 -4.69
C GLU A 9 1.16 11.76 -3.69
N LEU A 10 1.60 10.52 -3.49
CA LEU A 10 2.74 10.22 -2.60
C LEU A 10 4.06 10.78 -3.14
N ASN A 11 4.30 10.68 -4.45
CA ASN A 11 5.49 11.22 -5.09
C ASN A 11 5.50 12.76 -5.05
N GLU A 12 4.35 13.41 -5.29
CA GLU A 12 4.18 14.87 -5.16
C GLU A 12 4.41 15.36 -3.72
N ASN A 13 4.05 14.55 -2.72
CA ASN A 13 4.33 14.81 -1.30
C ASN A 13 5.80 14.56 -0.90
N GLY A 14 6.66 14.22 -1.85
CA GLY A 14 8.11 14.08 -1.65
C GLY A 14 8.57 12.69 -1.20
N HIS A 15 7.69 11.68 -1.24
CA HIS A 15 8.09 10.31 -0.98
C HIS A 15 8.77 9.72 -2.22
N ARG A 16 10.00 9.21 -2.05
CA ARG A 16 10.66 8.38 -3.06
C ARG A 16 10.40 6.89 -2.82
N PHE A 17 10.47 6.49 -1.56
CA PHE A 17 10.21 5.13 -1.11
C PHE A 17 9.04 5.11 -0.16
N VAL A 18 8.23 4.07 -0.28
CA VAL A 18 7.18 3.72 0.67
C VAL A 18 7.22 2.22 0.91
N TRP A 19 6.56 1.76 1.97
CA TRP A 19 6.52 0.34 2.31
C TRP A 19 5.09 -0.15 2.26
N TYR A 20 4.89 -1.26 1.57
CA TYR A 20 3.61 -1.93 1.47
C TYR A 20 3.52 -3.03 2.51
N LEU A 21 2.43 -3.05 3.27
CA LEU A 21 2.14 -4.09 4.24
C LEU A 21 0.74 -4.65 3.94
N CYS A 22 0.58 -5.96 3.97
CA CYS A 22 -0.72 -6.62 3.92
C CYS A 22 -0.93 -7.39 5.22
N GLU A 23 -1.84 -6.93 6.06
CA GLU A 23 -2.24 -7.64 7.28
C GLU A 23 -3.51 -8.44 7.00
N PRO A 24 -3.59 -9.71 7.46
CA PRO A 24 -4.81 -10.48 7.37
C PRO A 24 -5.92 -9.79 8.17
N GLY A 25 -7.13 -9.78 7.61
CA GLY A 25 -8.30 -9.27 8.30
C GLY A 25 -8.59 -10.01 9.60
N LEU A 26 -9.30 -9.37 10.52
CA LEU A 26 -9.95 -10.09 11.61
C LEU A 26 -11.24 -10.72 11.08
N VAL A 27 -11.44 -12.00 11.39
CA VAL A 27 -12.66 -12.72 11.01
C VAL A 27 -13.86 -12.04 11.67
N HIS A 28 -14.72 -11.45 10.85
CA HIS A 28 -15.98 -10.90 11.31
C HIS A 28 -16.99 -12.04 11.60
N PRO A 29 -18.01 -11.80 12.44
CA PRO A 29 -19.04 -12.81 12.77
C PRO A 29 -19.85 -13.31 11.57
N ASP A 30 -19.83 -12.58 10.45
CA ASP A 30 -20.42 -12.96 9.16
C ASP A 30 -19.53 -13.90 8.33
N GLY A 31 -18.32 -14.22 8.82
CA GLY A 31 -17.35 -15.09 8.17
C GLY A 31 -16.44 -14.36 7.17
N ILE A 32 -16.60 -13.05 6.99
CA ILE A 32 -15.75 -12.26 6.08
C ILE A 32 -14.52 -11.78 6.85
N SER A 33 -13.34 -11.94 6.26
CA SER A 33 -12.07 -11.54 6.86
C SER A 33 -11.25 -10.75 5.84
N PRO A 34 -11.59 -9.48 5.56
CA PRO A 34 -10.95 -8.73 4.51
C PRO A 34 -9.54 -8.31 4.93
N ASP A 35 -8.55 -8.65 4.13
CA ASP A 35 -7.18 -8.20 4.37
C ASP A 35 -7.12 -6.67 4.35
N THR A 36 -6.28 -6.10 5.20
CA THR A 36 -6.00 -4.67 5.20
C THR A 36 -4.63 -4.42 4.61
N GLN A 37 -4.59 -3.63 3.55
CA GLN A 37 -3.36 -3.21 2.89
C GLN A 37 -3.00 -1.81 3.36
N PHE A 38 -1.74 -1.60 3.69
CA PHE A 38 -1.21 -0.32 4.13
C PHE A 38 -0.06 0.11 3.23
N ILE A 39 0.05 1.43 3.04
CA ILE A 39 1.27 2.10 2.63
C ILE A 39 1.78 2.88 3.83
N VAL A 40 3.04 2.67 4.18
CA VAL A 40 3.70 3.31 5.32
C VAL A 40 4.98 4.02 4.89
N ASP A 41 5.38 5.05 5.64
CA ASP A 41 6.67 5.73 5.48
C ASP A 41 7.81 4.96 6.17
N LEU A 42 9.03 5.48 6.08
CA LEU A 42 10.22 4.85 6.67
C LEU A 42 10.15 4.74 8.20
N ASN A 43 9.36 5.60 8.85
CA ASN A 43 9.20 5.63 10.29
C ASN A 43 8.06 4.69 10.74
N GLY A 44 7.39 4.01 9.80
CA GLY A 44 6.22 3.19 10.09
C GLY A 44 4.95 4.01 10.29
N LYS A 45 4.88 5.24 9.79
CA LYS A 45 3.63 6.00 9.80
C LYS A 45 2.78 5.61 8.61
N GLU A 46 1.52 5.29 8.85
CA GLU A 46 0.54 5.05 7.80
C GLU A 46 0.35 6.30 6.93
N LEU A 47 0.47 6.10 5.62
CA LEU A 47 0.21 7.10 4.58
C LEU A 47 -1.12 6.82 3.86
N ALA A 48 -1.43 5.55 3.63
CA ALA A 48 -2.69 5.15 3.01
C ALA A 48 -3.08 3.73 3.42
N ARG A 49 -4.37 3.42 3.31
CA ARG A 49 -4.90 2.06 3.51
C ARG A 49 -5.92 1.68 2.45
N ARG A 50 -6.12 0.38 2.29
CA ARG A 50 -7.15 -0.22 1.46
C ARG A 50 -7.68 -1.48 2.14
N LEU A 51 -9.00 -1.68 2.09
CA LEU A 51 -9.63 -2.94 2.51
C LEU A 51 -9.82 -3.84 1.31
N ASN A 52 -9.34 -5.08 1.40
CA ASN A 52 -9.52 -6.09 0.38
C ASN A 52 -10.74 -6.96 0.71
N ILE A 53 -11.94 -6.46 0.39
CA ILE A 53 -13.18 -7.21 0.54
C ILE A 53 -13.43 -7.96 -0.77
N HIS A 54 -13.18 -9.27 -0.80
CA HIS A 54 -13.31 -10.13 -1.99
C HIS A 54 -14.70 -10.06 -2.66
N GLU A 55 -15.74 -9.67 -1.93
CA GLU A 55 -17.13 -9.66 -2.41
C GLU A 55 -17.68 -8.25 -2.75
N GLN A 56 -16.90 -7.19 -2.54
CA GLN A 56 -17.33 -5.82 -2.83
C GLN A 56 -16.48 -5.18 -3.92
N PRO A 57 -17.06 -4.31 -4.78
CA PRO A 57 -16.30 -3.54 -5.74
C PRO A 57 -15.23 -2.76 -4.97
N GLU A 58 -13.99 -3.00 -5.35
CA GLU A 58 -12.77 -2.60 -4.67
C GLU A 58 -12.90 -1.21 -4.01
N ASP A 59 -12.89 -1.19 -2.68
CA ASP A 59 -12.80 0.05 -1.92
C ASP A 59 -11.38 0.58 -2.18
N GLY A 60 -11.25 1.46 -3.20
CA GLY A 60 -9.96 1.98 -3.62
C GLY A 60 -9.20 2.64 -2.47
N TRP A 61 -7.90 2.85 -2.65
CA TRP A 61 -7.01 3.45 -1.65
C TRP A 61 -7.57 4.71 -0.99
N ARG A 62 -7.32 4.87 0.29
CA ARG A 62 -7.70 6.05 1.06
C ARG A 62 -6.48 6.58 1.79
N ILE A 63 -6.13 7.83 1.54
CA ILE A 63 -5.22 8.61 2.38
C ILE A 63 -6.09 9.12 3.51
N ASP A 64 -5.99 8.51 4.70
CA ASP A 64 -6.73 8.99 5.86
C ASP A 64 -5.75 9.60 6.87
N ALA A 65 -5.80 10.92 7.01
CA ALA A 65 -5.01 11.64 8.00
C ALA A 65 -5.61 11.51 9.42
N TRP A 66 -6.90 11.15 9.53
CA TRP A 66 -7.58 10.92 10.79
C TRP A 66 -7.50 9.42 11.10
N HIS A 67 -6.91 9.03 12.23
CA HIS A 67 -6.63 7.62 12.57
C HIS A 67 -5.54 6.92 11.74
N ALA A 68 -4.59 7.65 11.15
CA ALA A 68 -3.37 7.05 10.63
C ALA A 68 -2.67 6.24 11.74
N ARG A 69 -2.44 4.96 11.50
CA ARG A 69 -1.70 4.10 12.43
C ARG A 69 -0.23 4.50 12.44
N ASP A 70 0.38 4.45 13.63
CA ASP A 70 1.82 4.53 13.80
C ASP A 70 2.30 3.17 14.31
N PHE A 71 3.16 2.52 13.54
CA PHE A 71 3.72 1.21 13.84
C PHE A 71 4.96 1.30 14.74
N GLY A 72 5.47 2.51 15.04
CA GLY A 72 6.65 2.72 15.89
C GLY A 72 7.97 2.32 15.22
N GLY A 73 7.99 2.25 13.89
CA GLY A 73 9.08 1.73 13.06
C GLY A 73 8.56 0.94 11.87
N LEU A 74 9.44 0.53 10.95
CA LEU A 74 9.03 -0.28 9.81
C LEU A 74 8.39 -1.59 10.28
N PRO A 75 7.13 -1.87 9.90
CA PRO A 75 6.47 -3.10 10.30
C PRO A 75 7.15 -4.33 9.68
N GLU A 76 7.16 -5.43 10.42
CA GLU A 76 7.68 -6.71 9.95
C GLU A 76 6.92 -7.17 8.70
N GLY A 77 7.65 -7.66 7.69
CA GLY A 77 7.06 -8.09 6.42
C GLY A 77 6.63 -6.94 5.48
N ALA A 78 6.91 -5.68 5.84
CA ALA A 78 6.64 -4.56 4.95
C ALA A 78 7.65 -4.53 3.78
N LEU A 79 7.13 -4.46 2.56
CA LEU A 79 7.91 -4.56 1.34
C LEU A 79 8.20 -3.17 0.78
N LYS A 80 9.47 -2.90 0.47
CA LYS A 80 9.89 -1.60 -0.05
C LYS A 80 9.45 -1.40 -1.49
N VAL A 81 8.88 -0.23 -1.75
CA VAL A 81 8.40 0.21 -3.06
C VAL A 81 9.14 1.49 -3.46
N ASP A 82 9.77 1.47 -4.63
CA ASP A 82 10.33 2.68 -5.27
C ASP A 82 9.26 3.31 -6.17
N LEU A 83 8.75 4.47 -5.74
CA LEU A 83 7.68 5.16 -6.45
C LEU A 83 8.13 5.64 -7.84
N HIS A 84 9.40 6.02 -8.00
CA HIS A 84 9.89 6.51 -9.28
C HIS A 84 9.98 5.37 -10.31
N LEU A 85 10.47 4.20 -9.89
CA LEU A 85 10.48 2.99 -10.73
C LEU A 85 9.06 2.59 -11.13
N LEU A 86 8.15 2.61 -10.16
CA LEU A 86 6.75 2.24 -10.36
C LEU A 86 6.03 3.19 -11.32
N LEU A 87 6.14 4.50 -11.10
CA LEU A 87 5.56 5.52 -11.99
C LEU A 87 6.16 5.47 -13.40
N THR A 88 7.46 5.20 -13.53
CA THR A 88 8.11 5.01 -14.83
C THR A 88 7.49 3.84 -15.60
N ARG A 89 7.21 2.72 -14.92
CA ARG A 89 6.56 1.54 -15.52
C ARG A 89 5.14 1.83 -16.00
N LEU A 90 4.38 2.57 -15.21
CA LEU A 90 3.05 3.04 -15.62
C LEU A 90 3.11 3.88 -16.89
N LEU A 91 4.07 4.81 -16.99
CA LEU A 91 4.25 5.67 -18.16
C LEU A 91 4.58 4.89 -19.44
N ILE A 92 5.31 3.77 -19.34
CA ILE A 92 5.64 2.92 -20.50
C ILE A 92 4.54 1.89 -20.83
N GLY A 93 3.42 1.90 -20.10
CA GLY A 93 2.24 1.07 -20.38
C GLY A 93 2.30 -0.35 -19.82
N GLU A 94 3.17 -0.63 -18.83
CA GLU A 94 3.09 -1.89 -18.08
C GLU A 94 1.80 -1.91 -17.26
N THR A 95 0.94 -2.92 -17.49
CA THR A 95 -0.38 -3.04 -16.86
C THR A 95 -0.44 -4.31 -16.00
N GLY A 96 -0.67 -4.14 -14.70
CA GLY A 96 -0.77 -5.22 -13.71
C GLY A 96 -0.85 -4.63 -12.29
N SER A 97 -1.31 -5.41 -11.31
CA SER A 97 -1.28 -4.95 -9.91
C SER A 97 0.17 -4.68 -9.52
N MET A 98 0.46 -3.45 -9.11
CA MET A 98 1.84 -3.02 -8.86
C MET A 98 2.44 -3.64 -7.58
N PHE A 99 1.61 -4.37 -6.84
CA PHE A 99 1.96 -5.20 -5.69
C PHE A 99 2.14 -6.69 -6.07
N SER A 100 2.15 -7.03 -7.36
CA SER A 100 2.55 -8.36 -7.82
C SER A 100 4.08 -8.49 -7.77
N ARG A 101 4.62 -9.57 -7.19
CA ARG A 101 6.04 -9.92 -7.39
C ARG A 101 6.31 -9.99 -8.91
N PRO A 102 7.29 -9.24 -9.44
CA PRO A 102 8.60 -8.96 -8.82
C PRO A 102 8.85 -7.48 -8.47
N LEU A 103 7.82 -6.69 -8.21
CA LEU A 103 7.93 -5.23 -8.12
C LEU A 103 8.48 -4.69 -6.78
N PHE A 104 8.51 -5.53 -5.74
CA PHE A 104 9.09 -5.18 -4.45
C PHE A 104 10.61 -5.26 -4.47
N LEU A 105 11.26 -4.20 -4.02
CA LEU A 105 12.64 -4.30 -3.54
C LEU A 105 12.55 -5.11 -2.24
N SER A 106 13.42 -6.10 -2.08
CA SER A 106 13.47 -7.09 -1.01
C SER A 106 13.11 -6.55 0.39
N GLU A 107 12.66 -7.44 1.28
CA GLU A 107 12.68 -7.16 2.73
C GLU A 107 14.08 -6.65 3.10
N GLU A 108 14.18 -5.45 3.69
CA GLU A 108 15.45 -4.96 4.23
C GLU A 108 15.70 -5.74 5.53
N GLU A 109 16.76 -6.57 5.55
CA GLU A 109 17.27 -7.34 6.71
C GLU A 109 17.67 -6.44 7.90
#